data_AF-A0A931CEG7-F1
#
_entry.id   AF-A0A931CEG7-F1
#
_cell.length_a   1.000
_cell.length_b   1.000
_cell.length_c   1.000
_cell.angle_alpha   90.00
_cell.angle_beta   90.00
_cell.angle_gamma   90.00
#
_symmetry.space_group_name_H-M   'P 1'
#
loop_
_entity.id
_entity.type
_entity.pdbx_description
1 polymer ?
#
loop_
_entity_poly.entity_id
_entity_poly.type
_entity_poly.pdbx_seq_one_letter_code
_entity_poly.pdbx_strand_id
1 'polypeptide(L)'
;MSHLSRRDALRYGAAAAAVATGVAGARALSISGSSGQALAAPAGNRDPRDFELQYHGKRIRGVHGGTVAGPAGVASRQRRKPHEVFIDGRKLAVMEIELPAAGGGLTIGYISAINHYEPVLIDAERNKGGLLKLAKRAVDVLGDTELTAVAGEHHDHGR
;
A
#
# COMPACT_ATOMS: atom_id res chain seq x y z
N MET A 1 -30.11 -19.67 -25.95
CA MET A 1 -29.88 -19.43 -24.51
C MET A 1 -28.78 -20.37 -24.07
N SER A 2 -27.58 -19.85 -23.82
CA SER A 2 -26.39 -20.64 -23.54
C SER A 2 -25.94 -20.32 -22.11
N HIS A 3 -26.42 -21.12 -21.16
CA HIS A 3 -25.95 -21.06 -19.77
C HIS A 3 -24.56 -21.69 -19.70
N LEU A 4 -23.51 -20.87 -19.68
CA LEU A 4 -22.18 -21.30 -19.28
C LEU A 4 -21.99 -21.00 -17.80
N SER A 5 -21.97 -22.09 -17.02
CA SER A 5 -21.85 -22.13 -15.57
C SER A 5 -20.43 -21.78 -15.13
N ARG A 6 -20.29 -21.02 -14.04
CA ARG A 6 -19.03 -20.50 -13.45
C ARG A 6 -18.11 -21.58 -12.84
N ARG A 7 -18.20 -22.85 -13.23
CA ARG A 7 -17.59 -23.98 -12.50
C ARG A 7 -16.43 -24.72 -13.16
N ASP A 8 -15.96 -24.31 -14.33
CA ASP A 8 -14.81 -24.95 -15.01
C ASP A 8 -13.52 -24.11 -14.95
N ALA A 9 -13.37 -23.30 -13.90
CA ALA A 9 -12.05 -22.85 -13.47
C ALA A 9 -11.33 -24.02 -12.77
N LEU A 10 -10.04 -24.18 -13.09
CA LEU A 10 -9.04 -25.07 -12.49
C LEU A 10 -8.87 -26.40 -13.23
N ARG A 11 -7.93 -26.42 -14.19
CA ARG A 11 -7.00 -27.55 -14.38
C ARG A 11 -5.85 -27.16 -15.32
N TYR A 12 -4.64 -27.33 -14.79
CA TYR A 12 -3.38 -27.60 -15.48
C TYR A 12 -2.68 -26.51 -16.29
N GLY A 13 -1.51 -26.12 -15.78
CA GLY A 13 -0.49 -25.37 -16.50
C GLY A 13 0.78 -25.19 -15.66
N ALA A 14 1.36 -26.29 -15.18
CA ALA A 14 2.68 -26.31 -14.56
C ALA A 14 3.76 -26.44 -15.66
N ALA A 15 4.78 -25.58 -15.64
CA ALA A 15 6.11 -25.76 -16.24
C ALA A 15 6.93 -24.49 -15.94
N ALA A 16 8.22 -24.46 -15.69
CA ALA A 16 9.23 -25.44 -15.30
C ALA A 16 10.39 -24.60 -14.75
N ALA A 17 11.15 -25.15 -13.80
CA ALA A 17 12.32 -24.51 -13.22
C ALA A 17 13.46 -24.41 -14.25
N ALA A 18 14.13 -23.26 -14.31
CA ALA A 18 15.46 -23.15 -14.89
C ALA A 18 16.43 -22.71 -13.79
N VAL A 19 17.28 -23.65 -13.37
CA VAL A 19 18.40 -23.40 -12.47
C VAL A 19 19.54 -22.88 -13.34
N ALA A 20 19.95 -21.62 -13.13
CA ALA A 20 21.16 -21.08 -13.71
C ALA A 20 22.25 -21.02 -12.62
N THR A 21 23.07 -22.06 -12.55
CA THR A 21 24.35 -22.03 -11.83
C THR A 21 25.35 -21.20 -12.65
N GLY A 22 25.62 -19.98 -12.22
CA GLY A 22 26.67 -19.12 -12.79
C GLY A 22 27.75 -18.84 -11.75
N VAL A 23 28.91 -19.48 -11.90
CA VAL A 23 30.15 -19.14 -11.18
C VAL A 23 30.60 -17.75 -11.64
N ALA A 24 30.63 -16.77 -10.73
CA ALA A 24 31.19 -15.45 -11.01
C ALA A 24 32.47 -15.25 -10.20
N GLY A 25 33.57 -15.68 -10.78
CA GLY A 25 34.91 -15.18 -10.46
C GLY A 25 35.08 -13.76 -10.98
N ALA A 26 35.80 -12.95 -10.20
CA ALA A 26 36.06 -11.55 -10.47
C ALA A 26 36.72 -11.30 -11.84
N ARG A 27 36.30 -10.23 -12.54
CA ARG A 27 37.16 -9.21 -13.16
C ARG A 27 36.35 -8.05 -13.75
N ALA A 28 37.06 -6.93 -13.84
CA ALA A 28 36.57 -5.56 -13.91
C ALA A 28 36.30 -5.05 -15.35
N LEU A 29 35.75 -3.82 -15.36
CA LEU A 29 35.83 -2.75 -16.37
C LEU A 29 34.80 -2.69 -17.52
N SER A 30 33.97 -1.65 -17.40
CA SER A 30 33.51 -0.68 -18.42
C SER A 30 32.53 -1.15 -19.51
N ILE A 31 31.30 -0.58 -19.49
CA ILE A 31 30.79 0.46 -20.41
C ILE A 31 29.28 0.66 -20.14
N SER A 32 28.85 1.92 -20.22
CA SER A 32 27.50 2.45 -20.05
C SER A 32 26.39 1.66 -20.75
N GLY A 33 25.34 1.36 -20.00
CA GLY A 33 24.03 0.99 -20.50
C GLY A 33 23.02 1.24 -19.39
N SER A 34 22.13 2.21 -19.59
CA SER A 34 21.08 2.60 -18.67
C SER A 34 20.12 1.43 -18.40
N SER A 35 20.48 0.58 -17.44
CA SER A 35 19.51 -0.27 -16.76
C SER A 35 18.87 0.60 -15.69
N GLY A 36 17.54 0.69 -15.72
CA GLY A 36 16.73 1.19 -14.61
C GLY A 36 17.02 0.31 -13.41
N GLN A 37 18.09 0.66 -12.70
CA GLN A 37 18.47 0.04 -11.46
C GLN A 37 17.39 0.47 -10.49
N ALA A 38 16.44 -0.42 -10.24
CA ALA A 38 15.60 -0.35 -9.06
C ALA A 38 16.58 -0.17 -7.90
N LEU A 39 16.64 1.06 -7.37
CA LEU A 39 17.41 1.38 -6.18
C LEU A 39 16.90 0.42 -5.11
N ALA A 40 17.64 -0.66 -4.92
CA ALA A 40 17.42 -1.63 -3.87
C ALA A 40 17.67 -0.87 -2.57
N ALA A 41 16.59 -0.32 -2.01
CA ALA A 41 16.62 0.26 -0.70
C ALA A 41 17.14 -0.80 0.28
N PRO A 42 17.98 -0.41 1.25
CA PRO A 42 18.54 -1.35 2.22
C PRO A 42 17.39 -2.12 2.87
N ALA A 43 17.57 -3.45 2.98
CA ALA A 43 16.61 -4.39 3.55
C ALA A 43 16.47 -4.19 5.07
N GLY A 44 15.95 -3.04 5.48
CA GLY A 44 15.41 -2.80 6.81
C GLY A 44 13.91 -3.03 6.76
N ASN A 45 13.46 -4.15 7.34
CA ASN A 45 12.09 -4.47 7.76
C ASN A 45 10.96 -3.64 7.11
N ARG A 46 10.86 -3.67 5.78
CA ARG A 46 9.76 -3.03 5.03
C ARG A 46 8.55 -3.94 5.10
N ASP A 47 7.38 -3.35 5.31
CA ASP A 47 6.15 -4.13 5.26
C ASP A 47 5.98 -4.64 3.82
N PRO A 48 5.71 -5.94 3.60
CA PRO A 48 5.55 -6.48 2.25
C PRO A 48 4.37 -5.89 1.48
N ARG A 49 3.48 -5.16 2.17
CA ARG A 49 2.35 -4.43 1.56
C ARG A 49 2.73 -3.00 1.15
N ASP A 50 3.91 -2.51 1.51
CA ASP A 50 4.42 -1.22 1.05
C ASP A 50 4.57 -1.21 -0.47
N PHE A 51 4.32 -0.07 -1.09
CA PHE A 51 4.34 0.04 -2.55
C PHE A 51 4.86 1.39 -3.02
N GLU A 52 5.45 1.40 -4.20
CA GLU A 52 5.76 2.59 -4.99
C GLU A 52 5.56 2.25 -6.48
N LEU A 53 4.63 2.94 -7.16
CA LEU A 53 4.29 2.68 -8.56
C LEU A 53 3.71 3.92 -9.25
N GLN A 54 3.55 3.86 -10.58
CA GLN A 54 2.84 4.88 -11.35
C GLN A 54 1.38 4.50 -11.57
N TYR A 55 0.46 5.44 -11.38
CA TYR A 55 -0.97 5.28 -11.61
C TYR A 55 -1.55 6.57 -12.17
N HIS A 56 -2.18 6.51 -13.36
CA HIS A 56 -2.73 7.66 -14.09
C HIS A 56 -1.77 8.85 -14.18
N GLY A 57 -0.51 8.60 -14.56
CA GLY A 57 0.50 9.64 -14.73
C GLY A 57 1.09 10.21 -13.43
N LYS A 58 0.62 9.77 -12.26
CA LYS A 58 1.15 10.18 -10.95
C LYS A 58 1.94 9.05 -10.29
N ARG A 59 3.01 9.39 -9.59
CA ARG A 59 3.77 8.44 -8.76
C ARG A 59 3.11 8.35 -7.39
N ILE A 60 2.64 7.15 -7.03
CA ILE A 60 2.07 6.89 -5.71
C ILE A 60 3.00 6.01 -4.87
N ARG A 61 3.11 6.34 -3.59
CA ARG A 61 3.86 5.55 -2.60
C ARG A 61 3.02 5.37 -1.34
N GLY A 62 2.93 4.15 -0.84
CA GLY A 62 2.22 3.83 0.41
C GLY A 62 3.13 3.09 1.37
N VAL A 63 3.08 3.49 2.65
CA VAL A 63 3.83 2.87 3.74
C VAL A 63 2.85 2.46 4.83
N HIS A 64 2.87 1.18 5.19
CA HIS A 64 2.01 0.64 6.22
C HIS A 64 2.52 1.01 7.62
N GLY A 65 1.56 1.34 8.48
CA GLY A 65 1.80 1.57 9.89
C GLY A 65 2.27 0.31 10.60
N GLY A 66 3.48 0.33 11.16
CA GLY A 66 3.96 -0.73 12.05
C GLY A 66 3.35 -0.65 13.45
N THR A 67 3.31 -1.77 14.18
CA THR A 67 3.02 -1.76 15.62
C THR A 67 4.22 -1.22 16.38
N VAL A 68 4.05 -0.14 17.14
CA VAL A 68 5.08 0.33 18.08
C VAL A 68 4.83 -0.36 19.42
N ALA A 69 5.82 -1.11 19.90
CA ALA A 69 5.77 -1.65 21.26
C ALA A 69 5.79 -0.47 22.25
N GLY A 70 4.71 -0.32 23.02
CA GLY A 70 4.69 0.61 24.15
C GLY A 70 5.52 0.06 25.33
N PRO A 71 5.87 0.89 26.31
CA PRO A 71 6.53 0.41 27.53
C PRO A 71 5.66 -0.67 28.19
N ALA A 72 6.30 -1.80 28.53
CA ALA A 72 5.64 -2.92 29.19
C ALA A 72 5.03 -2.45 30.53
N GLY A 73 3.74 -2.73 30.75
CA GLY A 73 3.06 -2.45 32.02
C GLY A 73 1.97 -1.38 31.99
N VAL A 74 1.81 -0.65 30.89
CA VAL A 74 0.57 0.11 30.64
C VAL A 74 -0.34 -0.78 29.79
N ALA A 75 -1.64 -0.85 30.08
CA ALA A 75 -2.64 -1.42 29.17
C ALA A 75 -2.64 -0.58 27.88
N SER A 76 -1.62 -0.77 27.07
CA SER A 76 -1.31 0.10 25.94
C SER A 76 -2.28 -0.30 24.85
N ARG A 77 -3.18 0.62 24.48
CA ARG A 77 -3.61 0.70 23.09
C ARG A 77 -2.32 0.74 22.30
N GLN A 78 -1.90 -0.38 21.72
CA GLN A 78 -0.70 -0.45 20.90
C GLN A 78 -0.79 0.70 19.90
N ARG A 79 0.04 1.73 20.09
CA ARG A 79 0.02 2.88 19.20
C ARG A 79 0.60 2.39 17.89
N ARG A 80 -0.27 2.09 16.94
CA ARG A 80 0.15 1.81 15.57
C ARG A 80 0.73 3.10 15.03
N LYS A 81 1.89 3.01 14.37
CA LYS A 81 2.35 4.10 13.51
C LYS A 81 1.24 4.32 12.48
N PRO A 82 0.86 5.56 12.14
CA PRO A 82 -0.16 5.79 11.12
C PRO A 82 0.33 5.28 9.75
N HIS A 83 -0.62 4.84 8.92
CA HIS A 83 -0.36 4.59 7.51
C HIS A 83 -0.02 5.91 6.81
N GLU A 84 0.91 5.87 5.86
CA GLU A 84 1.34 7.04 5.10
C GLU A 84 1.10 6.82 3.62
N VAL A 85 0.58 7.85 2.93
CA VAL A 85 0.39 7.86 1.48
C VAL A 85 1.07 9.11 0.92
N PHE A 86 1.74 8.95 -0.22
CA PHE A 86 2.38 10.03 -0.96
C PHE A 86 1.96 9.99 -2.43
N ILE A 87 1.67 11.14 -3.01
CA ILE A 87 1.35 11.34 -4.43
C ILE A 87 2.33 12.39 -4.97
N ASP A 88 3.12 12.01 -5.98
CA ASP A 88 4.21 12.82 -6.55
C ASP A 88 5.18 13.36 -5.49
N GLY A 89 5.39 12.57 -4.43
CA GLY A 89 6.26 12.92 -3.30
C GLY A 89 5.60 13.77 -2.22
N ARG A 90 4.37 14.27 -2.43
CA ARG A 90 3.62 15.04 -1.43
C ARG A 90 2.79 14.11 -0.55
N LYS A 91 2.81 14.37 0.76
CA LYS A 91 2.08 13.55 1.74
C LYS A 91 0.57 13.82 1.64
N LEU A 92 -0.22 12.76 1.67
CA LEU A 92 -1.67 12.79 1.82
C LEU A 92 -2.01 12.39 3.26
N ALA A 93 -2.83 13.19 3.93
CA ALA A 93 -3.33 12.88 5.25
C ALA A 93 -4.28 11.68 5.18
N VAL A 94 -4.03 10.69 6.04
CA VAL A 94 -4.82 9.47 6.21
C VAL A 94 -5.24 9.38 7.66
N MET A 95 -6.49 9.05 7.91
CA MET A 95 -7.06 8.99 9.25
C MET A 95 -7.87 7.70 9.44
N GLU A 96 -7.78 7.15 10.66
CA GLU A 96 -8.60 6.05 11.15
C GLU A 96 -9.98 6.55 11.59
N ILE A 97 -11.04 5.82 11.23
CA ILE A 97 -12.40 6.03 11.70
C ILE A 97 -13.05 4.72 12.14
N GLU A 98 -13.99 4.81 13.06
CA GLU A 98 -14.79 3.66 13.49
C GLU A 98 -16.00 3.49 12.57
N LEU A 99 -16.25 2.25 12.16
CA LEU A 99 -17.35 1.86 11.27
C LEU A 99 -18.15 0.72 11.90
N PRO A 100 -19.46 0.62 11.63
CA PRO A 100 -20.23 -0.56 12.02
C PRO A 100 -19.71 -1.82 11.32
N ALA A 101 -19.51 -2.90 12.06
CA ALA A 101 -19.07 -4.18 11.52
C ALA A 101 -20.26 -5.06 11.07
N ALA A 102 -20.09 -5.80 9.98
CA ALA A 102 -21.05 -6.79 9.50
C ALA A 102 -21.08 -8.01 10.45
N GLY A 103 -21.89 -7.92 11.51
CA GLY A 103 -21.91 -8.88 12.61
C GLY A 103 -22.12 -8.24 13.99
N GLY A 104 -22.22 -6.91 14.04
CA GLY A 104 -22.30 -6.16 15.29
C GLY A 104 -20.93 -5.70 15.78
N GLY A 105 -20.90 -4.58 16.52
CA GLY A 105 -19.67 -3.95 16.98
C GLY A 105 -19.03 -3.00 15.97
N LEU A 106 -17.76 -2.67 16.19
CA LEU A 106 -17.01 -1.67 15.43
C LEU A 106 -15.83 -2.29 14.68
N THR A 107 -15.50 -1.72 13.53
CA THR A 107 -14.30 -2.00 12.74
C THR A 107 -13.59 -0.69 12.39
N ILE A 108 -12.30 -0.74 12.06
CA ILE A 108 -11.52 0.45 11.72
C ILE A 108 -11.41 0.57 10.21
N GLY A 109 -11.94 1.67 9.68
CA GLY A 109 -11.73 2.11 8.30
C GLY A 109 -10.75 3.26 8.22
N TYR A 110 -10.28 3.53 7.01
CA TYR A 110 -9.36 4.63 6.72
C TYR A 110 -9.94 5.53 5.66
N ILE A 111 -9.84 6.84 5.90
CA ILE A 111 -10.18 7.89 4.94
C ILE A 111 -8.97 8.76 4.68
N SER A 112 -9.03 9.58 3.64
CA SER A 112 -8.01 10.60 3.38
C SER A 112 -8.63 12.00 3.29
N ALA A 113 -7.79 13.04 3.32
CA ALA A 113 -8.24 14.43 3.17
C ALA A 113 -9.05 14.69 1.89
N ILE A 114 -8.89 13.87 0.85
CA ILE A 114 -9.57 14.04 -0.44
C ILE A 114 -10.51 12.87 -0.80
N ASN A 115 -10.38 11.71 -0.15
CA ASN A 115 -11.37 10.62 -0.20
C ASN A 115 -11.92 10.39 1.21
N HIS A 116 -12.84 11.27 1.58
CA HIS A 116 -13.31 11.44 2.95
C HIS A 116 -14.50 10.55 3.32
N TYR A 117 -15.43 10.38 2.38
CA TYR A 117 -16.73 9.76 2.63
C TYR A 117 -16.80 8.30 2.17
N GLU A 118 -15.70 7.76 1.65
CA GLU A 118 -15.63 6.36 1.24
C GLU A 118 -14.48 5.63 1.95
N PRO A 119 -14.75 5.12 3.17
CA PRO A 119 -13.75 4.46 3.98
C PRO A 119 -13.25 3.16 3.35
N VAL A 120 -11.97 2.86 3.56
CA VAL A 120 -11.33 1.63 3.10
C VAL A 120 -10.77 0.89 4.30
N LEU A 121 -11.07 -0.41 4.42
CA LEU A 121 -10.45 -1.27 5.41
C LEU A 121 -9.00 -1.56 5.00
N ILE A 122 -8.07 -1.58 5.96
CA ILE A 122 -6.66 -1.92 5.74
C ILE A 122 -6.24 -2.92 6.82
N ASP A 123 -5.88 -4.13 6.40
CA ASP A 123 -5.42 -5.19 7.30
C ASP A 123 -4.34 -6.06 6.64
N ALA A 124 -3.81 -7.05 7.36
CA ALA A 124 -2.74 -7.93 6.88
C ALA A 124 -3.25 -9.04 5.95
N GLU A 125 -4.56 -9.28 5.92
CA GLU A 125 -5.17 -10.47 5.32
C GLU A 125 -6.10 -10.06 4.16
N ARG A 126 -7.41 -10.03 4.42
CA ARG A 126 -8.47 -9.83 3.42
C ARG A 126 -8.39 -8.47 2.73
N ASN A 127 -7.89 -7.46 3.43
CA ASN A 127 -7.77 -6.09 2.94
C ASN A 127 -6.30 -5.63 2.83
N LYS A 128 -5.38 -6.55 2.53
CA LYS A 128 -3.96 -6.24 2.29
C LYS A 128 -3.70 -5.18 1.21
N GLY A 129 -4.62 -5.02 0.26
CA GLY A 129 -4.57 -4.00 -0.80
C GLY A 129 -5.28 -2.69 -0.45
N GLY A 130 -5.79 -2.54 0.78
CA GLY A 130 -6.62 -1.40 1.19
C GLY A 130 -5.91 -0.06 1.05
N LEU A 131 -4.64 0.04 1.47
CA LEU A 131 -3.88 1.29 1.37
C LEU A 131 -3.64 1.70 -0.09
N LEU A 132 -3.37 0.73 -0.97
CA LEU A 132 -3.24 0.98 -2.41
C LEU A 132 -4.58 1.45 -3.00
N LYS A 133 -5.69 0.83 -2.60
CA LYS A 133 -7.03 1.25 -3.03
C LYS A 133 -7.33 2.68 -2.59
N LEU A 134 -6.99 3.06 -1.35
CA LEU A 134 -7.16 4.42 -0.85
C LEU A 134 -6.32 5.42 -1.66
N ALA A 135 -5.06 5.10 -1.96
CA ALA A 135 -4.18 5.94 -2.77
C ALA A 135 -4.69 6.12 -4.21
N LYS A 136 -5.19 5.05 -4.84
CA LYS A 136 -5.77 5.13 -6.19
C LYS A 136 -7.01 6.02 -6.23
N ARG A 137 -7.93 5.87 -5.26
CA ARG A 137 -9.11 6.74 -5.15
C ARG A 137 -8.74 8.21 -4.99
N ALA A 138 -7.70 8.49 -4.20
CA ALA A 138 -7.18 9.83 -4.04
C ALA A 138 -6.68 10.40 -5.38
N VAL A 139 -5.98 9.61 -6.19
CA VAL A 139 -5.58 10.00 -7.55
C VAL A 139 -6.79 10.18 -8.47
N ASP A 140 -7.77 9.29 -8.41
CA ASP A 140 -8.99 9.37 -9.23
C ASP A 140 -9.77 10.67 -8.93
N VAL A 141 -9.81 11.11 -7.66
CA VAL A 141 -10.42 12.40 -7.26
C VAL A 141 -9.58 13.60 -7.71
N LEU A 142 -8.25 13.52 -7.63
CA LEU A 142 -7.37 14.60 -8.09
C LEU A 142 -7.44 14.82 -9.61
N GLY A 143 -7.60 13.74 -10.38
CA GLY A 143 -7.47 13.78 -11.83
C GLY A 143 -6.11 14.37 -12.23
N ASP A 144 -6.12 15.41 -13.05
CA ASP A 144 -4.90 16.07 -13.52
C ASP A 144 -4.29 17.05 -12.50
N THR A 145 -5.01 17.38 -11.42
CA THR A 145 -4.55 18.39 -10.44
C THR A 145 -3.43 17.86 -9.54
N GLU A 146 -2.64 18.77 -8.99
CA GLU A 146 -1.61 18.45 -8.00
C GLU A 146 -2.18 18.38 -6.58
N LEU A 147 -1.67 17.44 -5.78
CA LEU A 147 -1.96 17.40 -4.35
C LEU A 147 -1.38 18.66 -3.67
N THR A 148 -2.21 19.45 -3.00
CA THR A 148 -1.75 20.66 -2.30
C THR A 148 -0.96 20.32 -1.04
N ALA A 149 -0.13 21.25 -0.56
CA ALA A 149 0.63 21.04 0.68
C ALA A 149 -0.26 20.83 1.91
N VAL A 150 -1.40 21.54 1.97
CA VAL A 150 -2.39 21.44 3.06
C VAL A 150 -3.06 20.07 3.12
N ALA A 151 -3.11 19.31 2.02
CA ALA A 151 -3.69 17.97 2.03
C ALA A 151 -2.85 16.95 2.82
N GLY A 152 -1.62 17.30 3.20
CA GLY A 152 -0.75 16.51 4.07
C GLY A 152 -0.80 16.89 5.55
N GLU A 153 -1.52 17.97 5.90
CA GLU A 153 -1.71 18.40 7.28
C GLU A 153 -2.58 17.40 8.06
N HIS A 154 -2.43 17.38 9.38
CA HIS A 154 -3.17 16.43 10.22
C HIS A 154 -4.68 16.63 10.03
N HIS A 155 -5.37 15.52 9.76
CA HIS A 155 -6.79 15.50 9.53
C HIS A 155 -7.47 14.86 10.74
N ASP A 156 -8.33 15.62 11.41
CA ASP A 156 -9.05 15.22 12.62
C ASP A 156 -10.55 15.48 12.44
N HIS A 157 -11.38 14.62 13.03
CA HIS A 157 -12.85 14.71 13.00
C HIS A 157 -13.46 15.25 14.29
N GLY A 158 -12.62 15.58 15.29
CA GLY A 158 -13.11 15.88 16.62
C GLY A 158 -13.59 14.58 17.29
N ARG A 159 -13.05 14.28 18.46
CA ARG A 159 -13.45 13.12 19.27
C ARG A 159 -14.49 13.49 20.30
#